data_AF-A0A6G1HC46-F1
#
_entry.id   AF-A0A6G1HC46-F1
#
_cell.length_a   1.000
_cell.length_b   1.000
_cell.length_c   1.000
_cell.angle_alpha   90.00
_cell.angle_beta   90.00
_cell.angle_gamma   90.00
#
_symmetry.space_group_name_H-M   'P 1'
#
loop_
_entity.id
_entity.type
_entity.pdbx_description
1 polymer ?
#
loop_
_entity_poly.entity_id
_entity_poly.type
_entity_poly.pdbx_seq_one_letter_code
_entity_poly.pdbx_strand_id
1 'polypeptide(L)'
;MASLLRSTSQIRPLVSQNTFRITYIQTARLTAPSQSKKATAAAAVASDNEPLNQAFFPDEPAGPTVKTSIPGPKSVEAIRRLNNVFDTRSLNMMANYQNSYGN
;
A
#
# COMPACT_ATOMS: atom_id res chain seq x y z
N MET A 1 -11.73 1.68 -47.35
CA MET A 1 -11.98 0.48 -46.51
C MET A 1 -10.74 -0.38 -46.51
N ALA A 2 -10.35 -0.82 -45.31
CA ALA A 2 -9.36 -1.86 -44.98
C ALA A 2 -7.85 -1.54 -45.15
N SER A 3 -7.09 -2.17 -44.24
CA SER A 3 -5.63 -2.35 -44.17
C SER A 3 -4.91 -1.37 -43.21
N LEU A 4 -4.06 -1.78 -42.24
CA LEU A 4 -3.59 -3.09 -41.77
C LEU A 4 -3.33 -3.02 -40.25
N LEU A 5 -3.72 -4.06 -39.53
CA LEU A 5 -3.31 -4.35 -38.15
C LEU A 5 -1.84 -4.79 -38.15
N ARG A 6 -0.98 -4.12 -37.38
CA ARG A 6 0.40 -4.59 -37.12
C ARG A 6 0.53 -4.99 -35.65
N SER A 7 0.37 -6.29 -35.42
CA SER A 7 0.74 -6.99 -34.19
C SER A 7 2.18 -7.48 -34.33
N THR A 8 3.05 -7.20 -33.34
CA THR A 8 4.31 -7.94 -33.17
C THR A 8 4.69 -8.07 -31.69
N SER A 9 4.47 -9.29 -31.19
CA SER A 9 5.34 -10.11 -30.34
C SER A 9 6.05 -9.47 -29.13
N GLN A 10 5.63 -9.90 -27.94
CA GLN A 10 6.42 -9.82 -26.71
C GLN A 10 7.58 -10.83 -26.73
N ILE A 11 8.75 -10.40 -26.27
CA ILE A 11 9.94 -11.25 -26.08
C ILE A 11 9.96 -11.71 -24.62
N ARG A 12 9.85 -13.03 -24.41
CA ARG A 12 10.11 -13.70 -23.12
C ARG A 12 11.58 -14.15 -23.09
N PRO A 13 12.36 -13.81 -22.06
CA PRO A 13 13.57 -14.57 -21.76
C PRO A 13 13.23 -15.83 -20.97
N LEU A 14 13.68 -16.97 -21.49
CA LEU A 14 13.60 -18.30 -20.88
C LEU A 14 14.95 -18.60 -20.18
N VAL A 15 14.89 -18.82 -18.87
CA VAL A 15 15.73 -19.72 -18.04
C VAL A 15 17.26 -19.49 -17.96
N SER A 16 17.76 -19.39 -16.74
CA SER A 16 18.99 -20.09 -16.36
C SER A 16 18.81 -20.71 -14.97
N GLN A 17 18.76 -22.05 -14.96
CA GLN A 17 18.77 -22.86 -13.75
C GLN A 17 20.20 -22.86 -13.22
N ASN A 18 20.43 -22.30 -12.03
CA ASN A 18 21.69 -22.52 -11.35
C ASN A 18 21.56 -23.74 -10.42
N THR A 19 22.17 -24.83 -10.86
CA THR A 19 22.32 -26.09 -10.13
C THR A 19 23.30 -25.89 -8.97
N PHE A 20 22.80 -25.78 -7.74
CA PHE A 20 23.64 -26.00 -6.57
C PHE A 20 23.61 -27.49 -6.22
N ARG A 21 24.76 -28.13 -6.43
CA ARG A 21 25.02 -29.52 -6.07
C ARG A 21 24.98 -29.68 -4.56
N ILE A 22 24.18 -30.65 -4.14
CA ILE A 22 24.07 -31.19 -2.80
C ILE A 22 25.42 -31.81 -2.40
N THR A 23 26.01 -31.33 -1.31
CA THR A 23 27.01 -32.08 -0.56
C THR A 23 26.36 -32.68 0.69
N TYR A 24 26.58 -33.97 0.85
CA TYR A 24 25.90 -34.86 1.78
C TYR A 24 26.56 -34.74 3.17
N ILE A 25 25.89 -34.06 4.10
CA ILE A 25 26.23 -34.14 5.53
C ILE A 25 25.23 -35.10 6.16
N GLN A 26 25.72 -36.31 6.41
CA GLN A 26 25.00 -37.38 7.08
C GLN A 26 25.11 -37.15 8.59
N THR A 27 24.09 -36.55 9.20
CA THR A 27 23.94 -36.53 10.67
C THR A 27 22.77 -37.42 11.07
N ALA A 28 23.07 -38.31 12.02
CA ALA A 28 22.22 -39.40 12.47
C ALA A 28 20.86 -38.90 12.97
N ARG A 29 19.79 -39.57 12.54
CA ARG A 29 18.43 -39.39 13.06
C ARG A 29 18.32 -40.03 14.44
N LEU A 30 18.30 -39.21 15.49
CA LEU A 30 17.73 -39.61 16.78
C LEU A 30 16.24 -39.26 16.75
N THR A 31 15.41 -40.31 16.69
CA THR A 31 13.95 -40.22 16.73
C THR A 31 13.48 -39.87 18.15
N ALA A 32 13.00 -38.65 18.34
CA ALA A 32 12.20 -38.27 19.50
C ALA A 32 10.78 -37.88 19.03
N PRO A 33 9.71 -38.56 19.47
CA PRO A 33 8.35 -38.15 19.15
C PRO A 33 7.90 -37.12 20.20
N SER A 34 7.70 -35.86 19.83
CA SER A 34 6.83 -34.99 20.63
C SER A 34 6.36 -33.76 19.87
N GLN A 35 5.07 -33.81 19.57
CA GLN A 35 4.13 -32.69 19.50
C GLN A 35 4.34 -31.68 18.37
N SER A 36 3.71 -31.98 17.24
CA SER A 36 3.15 -31.00 16.31
C SER A 36 2.38 -29.95 17.12
N LYS A 37 3.02 -28.82 17.42
CA LYS A 37 2.31 -27.61 17.82
C LYS A 37 1.46 -27.23 16.62
N LYS A 38 0.16 -27.55 16.67
CA LYS A 38 -0.81 -26.98 15.75
C LYS A 38 -0.69 -25.46 15.92
N ALA A 39 -0.08 -24.80 14.93
CA ALA A 39 -0.07 -23.35 14.87
C ALA A 39 -1.52 -22.92 14.64
N THR A 40 -2.21 -22.55 15.71
CA THR A 40 -3.50 -21.88 15.62
C THR A 40 -3.23 -20.53 14.98
N ALA A 41 -3.53 -20.41 13.68
CA ALA A 41 -3.53 -19.14 12.94
C ALA A 41 -4.72 -18.23 13.35
N ALA A 42 -5.08 -18.26 14.63
CA ALA A 42 -6.22 -17.58 15.21
C ALA A 42 -5.83 -17.07 16.60
N ALA A 43 -4.76 -16.28 16.66
CA ALA A 43 -4.42 -15.45 17.81
C ALA A 43 -3.41 -14.35 17.41
N ALA A 44 -3.66 -13.66 16.29
CA ALA A 44 -3.40 -12.23 16.27
C ALA A 44 -4.69 -11.58 16.78
N VAL A 45 -4.97 -11.79 18.07
CA VAL A 45 -5.94 -10.95 18.77
C VAL A 45 -5.36 -9.55 18.72
N ALA A 46 -6.09 -8.68 18.03
CA ALA A 46 -5.82 -7.28 17.95
C ALA A 46 -5.53 -6.72 19.34
N SER A 47 -4.28 -6.28 19.54
CA SER A 47 -4.00 -5.30 20.57
C SER A 47 -4.38 -3.92 20.01
N ASP A 48 -5.68 -3.71 19.77
CA ASP A 48 -6.25 -2.40 19.45
C ASP A 48 -6.48 -1.58 20.74
N ASN A 49 -5.49 -1.59 21.64
CA ASN A 49 -5.45 -0.72 22.82
C ASN A 49 -4.19 0.15 22.76
N GLU A 50 -3.89 0.66 21.57
CA GLU A 50 -2.93 1.75 21.42
C GLU A 50 -3.70 3.08 21.46
N PRO A 51 -3.26 4.08 22.25
CA PRO A 51 -3.90 5.40 22.39
C PRO A 51 -3.71 6.28 21.13
N LEU A 52 -3.71 5.68 19.94
CA LEU A 52 -3.51 6.34 18.65
C LEU A 52 -4.79 6.98 18.10
N ASN A 53 -5.95 6.63 18.65
CA ASN A 53 -7.27 7.17 18.26
C ASN A 53 -7.97 7.88 19.43
N GLN A 54 -7.17 8.49 20.31
CA GLN A 54 -7.71 9.37 21.33
C GLN A 54 -7.61 10.81 20.84
N ALA A 55 -8.75 11.51 20.84
CA ALA A 55 -8.80 12.91 20.46
C ALA A 55 -7.85 13.73 21.34
N PHE A 56 -7.00 14.56 20.72
CA PHE A 56 -6.07 15.42 21.46
C PHE A 56 -6.80 16.63 22.04
N PHE A 57 -7.84 17.10 21.36
CA PHE A 57 -8.76 18.14 21.81
C PHE A 57 -10.19 17.59 21.99
N PRO A 58 -10.98 18.17 22.91
CA PRO A 58 -12.34 17.68 23.20
C PRO A 58 -13.31 17.80 22.01
N ASP A 59 -13.09 18.76 21.12
CA ASP A 59 -13.99 19.06 19.99
C ASP A 59 -13.44 18.58 18.63
N GLU A 60 -12.54 17.58 18.62
CA GLU A 60 -12.01 17.04 17.37
C GLU A 60 -13.07 16.28 16.56
N PRO A 61 -12.96 16.29 15.22
CA PRO A 61 -13.76 15.41 14.39
C PRO A 61 -13.51 13.95 14.77
N ALA A 62 -14.58 13.17 14.97
CA ALA A 62 -14.49 11.76 15.37
C ALA A 62 -13.78 10.85 14.35
N GLY A 63 -13.56 11.33 13.11
CA GLY A 63 -12.86 10.57 12.08
C GLY A 63 -12.89 11.25 10.71
N PRO A 64 -12.22 10.65 9.72
CA PRO A 64 -12.13 11.20 8.37
C PRO A 64 -13.50 11.17 7.69
N THR A 65 -13.88 12.29 7.05
CA THR A 65 -15.13 12.42 6.29
C THR A 65 -14.85 12.88 4.87
N VAL A 66 -15.25 12.09 3.87
CA VAL A 66 -15.10 12.42 2.44
C VAL A 66 -16.41 12.97 1.89
N LYS A 67 -16.42 14.25 1.49
CA LYS A 67 -17.62 14.93 0.96
C LYS A 67 -17.70 14.95 -0.57
N THR A 68 -16.57 14.86 -1.25
CA THR A 68 -16.46 14.90 -2.71
C THR A 68 -15.38 13.94 -3.17
N SER A 69 -15.29 13.73 -4.49
CA SER A 69 -14.06 13.18 -5.07
C SER A 69 -12.84 13.99 -4.64
N ILE A 70 -11.70 13.33 -4.52
CA ILE A 70 -10.40 13.96 -4.28
C ILE A 70 -9.63 13.87 -5.61
N PRO A 71 -9.31 14.99 -6.29
CA PRO A 71 -9.57 16.39 -5.91
C PRO A 71 -11.03 16.84 -6.11
N GLY A 72 -11.50 17.77 -5.26
CA GLY A 72 -12.83 18.39 -5.37
C GLY A 72 -12.85 19.57 -6.37
N PRO A 73 -14.04 20.07 -6.78
CA PRO A 73 -14.17 21.07 -7.84
C PRO A 73 -13.46 22.40 -7.52
N LYS A 74 -13.55 22.87 -6.27
CA LYS A 74 -12.83 24.07 -5.81
C LYS A 74 -11.31 23.89 -5.83
N SER A 75 -10.83 22.70 -5.44
CA SER A 75 -9.40 22.38 -5.49
C SER A 75 -8.89 22.35 -6.94
N VAL A 76 -9.65 21.78 -7.88
CA VAL A 76 -9.31 21.77 -9.32
C VAL A 76 -9.19 23.19 -9.88
N GLU A 77 -10.11 24.09 -9.53
CA GLU A 77 -10.04 25.48 -9.95
C GLU A 77 -8.79 26.20 -9.40
N ALA A 78 -8.49 26.01 -8.12
CA ALA A 78 -7.31 26.58 -7.48
C ALA A 78 -6.00 26.03 -8.09
N ILE A 79 -5.93 24.71 -8.35
CA ILE A 79 -4.77 24.07 -9.00
C ILE A 79 -4.57 24.64 -10.41
N ARG A 80 -5.64 24.83 -11.19
CA ARG A 80 -5.56 25.41 -12.54
C ARG A 80 -4.96 26.82 -12.50
N ARG A 81 -5.37 27.63 -11.53
CA ARG A 81 -4.83 28.98 -11.34
C ARG A 81 -3.35 28.94 -10.94
N LEU A 82 -2.97 28.03 -10.05
CA LEU A 82 -1.58 27.86 -9.62
C LEU A 82 -0.69 27.36 -10.77
N ASN A 83 -1.23 26.51 -11.64
CA ASN A 83 -0.52 25.93 -12.78
C ASN A 83 -0.08 26.97 -13.83
N ASN A 84 -0.64 28.19 -13.79
CA ASN A 84 -0.21 29.28 -14.65
C ASN A 84 1.18 29.83 -14.28
N VAL A 85 1.60 29.64 -13.03
CA VAL A 85 2.84 30.21 -12.48
C VAL A 85 3.81 29.15 -11.94
N PHE A 86 3.31 27.97 -11.57
CA PHE A 86 4.11 26.88 -11.01
C PHE A 86 3.77 25.53 -11.66
N ASP A 87 4.72 24.60 -11.69
CA ASP A 87 4.46 23.22 -12.08
C ASP A 87 3.69 22.50 -10.96
N THR A 88 2.45 22.11 -11.24
CA THR A 88 1.58 21.43 -10.27
C THR A 88 1.54 19.91 -10.44
N ARG A 89 2.38 19.31 -11.29
CA ARG A 89 2.35 17.84 -11.56
C ARG A 89 2.68 16.97 -10.34
N SER A 90 3.39 17.53 -9.35
CA SER A 90 3.72 16.84 -8.10
C SER A 90 2.77 17.18 -6.95
N LEU A 91 1.71 17.96 -7.20
CA LEU A 91 0.74 18.32 -6.19
C LEU A 91 -0.19 17.15 -5.90
N ASN A 92 -0.27 16.73 -4.64
CA ASN A 92 -1.19 15.69 -4.19
C ASN A 92 -2.63 16.24 -4.07
N MET A 93 -2.82 17.26 -3.22
CA MET A 93 -4.12 17.90 -3.00
C MET A 93 -3.97 19.32 -2.44
N MET A 94 -5.01 20.13 -2.60
CA MET A 94 -5.13 21.44 -1.95
C MET A 94 -5.80 21.29 -0.58
N ALA A 95 -5.24 21.92 0.45
CA ALA A 95 -5.73 21.88 1.83
C ALA A 95 -6.23 23.25 2.32
N ASN A 96 -7.24 23.24 3.19
CA ASN A 96 -7.74 24.42 3.89
C ASN A 96 -7.36 24.31 5.37
N TYR A 97 -6.19 24.85 5.72
CA TYR A 97 -5.67 24.78 7.09
C TYR A 97 -6.49 25.57 8.11
N GLN A 98 -7.25 26.57 7.70
CA GLN A 98 -8.14 27.30 8.60
C GLN A 98 -9.25 26.40 9.17
N ASN A 99 -9.57 25.32 8.45
CA ASN A 99 -10.58 24.34 8.85
C ASN A 99 -9.95 22.97 9.20
N SER A 100 -8.62 22.86 9.25
CA SER A 100 -7.93 21.66 9.72
C SER A 100 -7.80 21.74 11.24
N TYR A 101 -8.29 20.73 11.94
CA TYR A 101 -8.31 20.69 13.40
C TYR A 101 -8.12 19.26 13.91
N GLY A 102 -7.25 19.07 14.90
CA GLY A 102 -6.93 17.78 15.48
C GLY A 102 -5.89 16.97 14.70
N ASN A 103 -5.84 15.67 15.01
CA ASN A 103 -4.91 14.68 14.44
C ASN A 103 -5.52 13.81 13.33
#